data_AF-A0AAD3S021-F1
#
_entry.id   AF-A0AAD3S021-F1
#
_cell.length_a   1.000
_cell.length_b   1.000
_cell.length_c   1.000
_cell.angle_alpha   90.00
_cell.angle_beta   90.00
_cell.angle_gamma   90.00
#
_symmetry.space_group_name_H-M   'P 1'
#
loop_
_entity.id
_entity.type
_entity.pdbx_description
1 polymer ?
#
loop_
_entity_poly.entity_id
_entity_poly.type
_entity_poly.pdbx_seq_one_letter_code
_entity_poly.pdbx_strand_id
1 'polypeptide(L)'
;MVSLHLQSFFSPSFHGTCCLKFSPSDNSSCFFSPHISPSRHRYNALKLCTRRSLSAHSPFDDGVRSFSYRLGRVVSAVASEENATASTSSGLDVFKLTYLEANTWLWEVRGLTILVDPILVGNLDFGIPWLYDASKKVLKNFQLSGLPEVDCLLITQSLDDHCHLKTLKPLSAEFPNLKVISTPNAKAMLDPLFNSVSYLEPGQFTEIEGREGSTVRIRATPGPVLGPPWQRPENGYLVTSLEGQLTLYYEPHCAYEEEFLMKEQADIVITPVIKQLLPNFTLVFGQEDAIKLAKLLHAKFVVPMKNGDLDSKGLLASIIQTQGTMESFKEMISKELPGAQVVEPVVGVPLEIAAPSTSQ
;
A
#
# COMPACT_ATOMS: atom_id res chain seq x y z
N MET A 1 4.09 -7.87 -22.98
CA MET A 1 3.56 -6.66 -23.67
C MET A 1 2.29 -6.09 -23.02
N VAL A 2 1.56 -6.82 -22.16
CA VAL A 2 0.26 -6.38 -21.59
C VAL A 2 0.34 -5.84 -20.16
N SER A 3 1.41 -6.13 -19.40
CA SER A 3 1.68 -5.47 -18.10
C SER A 3 1.87 -3.93 -18.25
N LEU A 4 2.33 -3.49 -19.44
CA LEU A 4 2.30 -2.08 -19.87
C LEU A 4 0.90 -1.46 -19.86
N HIS A 5 -0.18 -2.24 -20.02
CA HIS A 5 -1.53 -1.67 -20.14
C HIS A 5 -2.11 -1.23 -18.79
N LEU A 6 -1.89 -1.95 -17.70
CA LEU A 6 -2.36 -1.53 -16.37
C LEU A 6 -1.60 -0.29 -15.88
N GLN A 7 -0.28 -0.23 -16.09
CA GLN A 7 0.47 1.02 -15.92
C GLN A 7 -0.03 2.11 -16.89
N SER A 8 -0.43 1.82 -18.13
CA SER A 8 -0.98 2.84 -19.02
C SER A 8 -2.36 3.36 -18.63
N PHE A 9 -3.14 2.56 -17.88
CA PHE A 9 -4.41 3.01 -17.32
C PHE A 9 -4.23 3.91 -16.09
N PHE A 10 -3.10 3.82 -15.37
CA PHE A 10 -2.92 4.48 -14.07
C PHE A 10 -1.63 5.30 -13.90
N SER A 11 -0.77 5.39 -14.92
CA SER A 11 0.43 6.24 -14.87
C SER A 11 0.10 7.67 -15.32
N PRO A 12 0.38 8.70 -14.51
CA PRO A 12 0.35 10.07 -14.98
C PRO A 12 1.46 10.27 -16.04
N SER A 13 1.07 10.74 -17.22
CA SER A 13 1.98 11.01 -18.33
C SER A 13 2.93 12.16 -17.97
N PHE A 14 4.14 11.86 -17.48
CA PHE A 14 5.18 12.87 -17.30
C PHE A 14 5.67 13.37 -18.66
N HIS A 15 5.27 14.59 -19.04
CA HIS A 15 5.86 15.33 -20.15
C HIS A 15 7.24 15.87 -19.74
N GLY A 16 8.26 15.03 -19.84
CA GLY A 16 9.65 15.45 -19.79
C GLY A 16 10.08 15.97 -21.16
N THR A 17 10.24 17.29 -21.29
CA THR A 17 10.85 17.92 -22.47
C THR A 17 12.34 17.56 -22.50
N CYS A 18 12.71 16.62 -23.38
CA CYS A 18 14.11 16.26 -23.57
C CYS A 18 14.78 17.33 -24.45
N CYS A 19 15.53 18.24 -23.83
CA CYS A 19 16.47 19.11 -24.53
C CYS A 19 17.70 18.29 -24.94
N LEU A 20 17.74 17.85 -26.21
CA LEU A 20 18.94 17.33 -26.85
C LEU A 20 19.93 18.49 -27.08
N LYS A 21 21.00 18.55 -26.28
CA LYS A 21 22.22 19.29 -26.62
C LYS A 21 23.03 18.46 -27.61
N PHE A 22 23.24 18.99 -28.82
CA PHE A 22 24.29 18.52 -29.73
C PHE A 22 25.40 19.58 -29.81
N SER A 23 26.64 19.14 -29.65
CA SER A 23 27.85 19.90 -30.01
C SER A 23 28.43 19.34 -31.33
N PRO A 24 29.18 20.15 -32.11
CA PRO A 24 29.31 19.94 -33.55
C PRO A 24 30.68 19.35 -33.96
N SER A 25 30.70 18.58 -35.05
CA SER A 25 31.88 18.46 -35.91
C SER A 25 31.53 17.97 -37.31
N ASP A 26 31.92 18.79 -38.28
CA ASP A 26 32.43 18.51 -39.64
C ASP A 26 31.51 18.07 -40.80
N ASN A 27 31.30 19.06 -41.68
CA ASN A 27 31.56 19.08 -43.13
C ASN A 27 31.21 17.84 -43.97
N SER A 28 30.19 17.99 -44.84
CA SER A 28 30.43 18.12 -46.29
C SER A 28 29.14 18.42 -47.07
N SER A 29 29.31 19.23 -48.10
CA SER A 29 28.33 19.89 -48.98
C SER A 29 27.56 18.95 -49.93
N CYS A 30 26.32 19.31 -50.28
CA CYS A 30 25.88 19.49 -51.68
C CYS A 30 24.43 20.02 -51.82
N PHE A 31 24.34 21.22 -52.43
CA PHE A 31 23.29 21.92 -53.18
C PHE A 31 21.95 21.22 -53.56
N PHE A 32 20.80 21.88 -53.31
CA PHE A 32 20.02 22.74 -54.23
C PHE A 32 18.64 23.12 -53.61
N SER A 33 18.18 24.35 -53.86
CA SER A 33 16.87 24.96 -53.51
C SER A 33 16.16 25.37 -54.82
N PRO A 34 14.98 26.04 -54.89
CA PRO A 34 13.88 26.29 -53.92
C PRO A 34 12.45 26.13 -54.54
N HIS A 35 11.37 26.36 -53.77
CA HIS A 35 10.14 27.13 -54.16
C HIS A 35 9.14 27.22 -52.96
N ILE A 36 8.87 28.42 -52.40
CA ILE A 36 7.66 29.31 -52.58
C ILE A 36 6.33 28.61 -52.23
N SER A 37 5.36 29.07 -51.41
CA SER A 37 5.07 30.24 -50.53
C SER A 37 3.80 29.90 -49.69
N PRO A 38 3.41 30.71 -48.68
CA PRO A 38 2.38 30.37 -47.67
C PRO A 38 1.00 30.99 -47.94
N SER A 39 -0.07 30.38 -47.42
CA SER A 39 -1.41 30.98 -47.38
C SER A 39 -1.79 31.46 -45.98
N ARG A 40 -2.22 32.72 -45.94
CA ARG A 40 -2.86 33.42 -44.82
C ARG A 40 -4.35 33.06 -44.78
N HIS A 41 -4.98 33.10 -43.60
CA HIS A 41 -6.14 33.99 -43.38
C HIS A 41 -6.38 34.24 -41.88
N ARG A 42 -6.45 35.54 -41.56
CA ARG A 42 -6.96 36.14 -40.31
C ARG A 42 -8.44 36.50 -40.48
N TYR A 43 -9.07 36.77 -39.34
CA TYR A 43 -10.16 37.72 -39.02
C TYR A 43 -11.30 37.01 -38.27
N ASN A 44 -11.97 37.57 -37.25
CA ASN A 44 -11.82 38.81 -36.50
C ASN A 44 -12.58 38.65 -35.17
N ALA A 45 -12.12 39.35 -34.14
CA ALA A 45 -12.88 39.57 -32.91
C ALA A 45 -13.91 40.69 -33.11
N LEU A 46 -15.07 40.59 -32.44
CA LEU A 46 -15.99 41.71 -32.23
C LEU A 46 -16.57 41.63 -30.81
N LYS A 47 -16.66 42.81 -30.19
CA LYS A 47 -16.96 43.09 -28.79
C LYS A 47 -18.13 44.09 -28.75
N LEU A 48 -18.82 44.13 -27.61
CA LEU A 48 -19.92 45.04 -27.17
C LEU A 48 -21.33 44.71 -27.72
N CYS A 49 -22.44 44.84 -26.98
CA CYS A 49 -22.76 45.82 -25.93
C CYS A 49 -23.86 45.35 -24.94
N THR A 50 -23.94 46.07 -23.83
CA THR A 50 -24.72 46.00 -22.59
C THR A 50 -26.22 46.34 -22.64
N ARG A 51 -27.01 45.80 -21.67
CA ARG A 51 -28.06 46.46 -20.81
C ARG A 51 -28.64 45.40 -19.83
N ARG A 52 -28.49 45.48 -18.48
CA ARG A 52 -29.38 46.11 -17.43
C ARG A 52 -30.88 46.01 -17.75
N SER A 53 -31.83 45.69 -16.85
CA SER A 53 -31.93 45.33 -15.42
C SER A 53 -33.43 45.14 -15.11
N LEU A 54 -33.84 44.38 -14.09
CA LEU A 54 -34.78 44.81 -13.03
C LEU A 54 -35.10 43.68 -12.02
N SER A 55 -35.24 44.10 -10.77
CA SER A 55 -35.45 43.37 -9.51
C SER A 55 -36.90 43.41 -9.02
N ALA A 56 -37.28 42.50 -8.12
CA ALA A 56 -38.05 42.74 -6.88
C ALA A 56 -38.21 41.40 -6.13
N HIS A 57 -37.59 41.19 -4.96
CA HIS A 57 -38.03 41.50 -3.59
C HIS A 57 -39.08 40.54 -2.98
N SER A 58 -38.70 40.06 -1.79
CA SER A 58 -39.28 39.13 -0.79
C SER A 58 -40.55 39.69 -0.09
N PRO A 59 -41.25 38.96 0.84
CA PRO A 59 -40.74 38.73 2.22
C PRO A 59 -41.16 37.41 2.94
N PHE A 60 -40.39 37.10 3.99
CA PHE A 60 -40.62 36.39 5.28
C PHE A 60 -41.99 35.74 5.59
N ASP A 61 -41.97 34.54 6.21
CA ASP A 61 -42.37 34.37 7.62
C ASP A 61 -41.97 33.01 8.25
N ASP A 62 -41.97 33.00 9.60
CA ASP A 62 -41.40 32.08 10.58
C ASP A 62 -41.93 30.63 10.66
N GLY A 63 -41.10 29.72 11.20
CA GLY A 63 -41.48 28.36 11.52
C GLY A 63 -40.46 27.58 12.36
N VAL A 64 -40.37 27.89 13.64
CA VAL A 64 -39.63 27.12 14.67
C VAL A 64 -40.21 25.71 14.80
N ARG A 65 -39.37 24.68 14.61
CA ARG A 65 -39.63 23.33 15.14
C ARG A 65 -38.35 22.71 15.71
N SER A 66 -38.31 22.64 17.03
CA SER A 66 -37.27 21.94 17.79
C SER A 66 -37.42 20.43 17.56
N PHE A 67 -36.35 19.77 17.15
CA PHE A 67 -36.19 18.33 17.31
C PHE A 67 -34.89 18.06 18.08
N SER A 68 -35.07 17.70 19.34
CA SER A 68 -34.03 17.17 20.21
C SER A 68 -33.53 15.84 19.67
N TYR A 69 -32.27 15.76 19.24
CA TYR A 69 -31.56 14.50 19.15
C TYR A 69 -30.37 14.52 20.10
N ARG A 70 -30.34 13.47 20.92
CA ARG A 70 -29.47 13.26 22.07
C ARG A 70 -28.00 13.26 21.64
N LEU A 71 -27.19 14.00 22.40
CA LEU A 71 -25.73 13.94 22.40
C LEU A 71 -25.30 12.50 22.78
N GLY A 72 -24.73 11.78 21.80
CA GLY A 72 -24.23 10.42 21.98
C GLY A 72 -22.71 10.38 22.01
N ARG A 73 -22.16 10.48 23.22
CA ARG A 73 -20.95 9.78 23.72
C ARG A 73 -19.69 9.82 22.84
N VAL A 74 -18.86 10.83 23.07
CA VAL A 74 -17.41 10.77 22.83
C VAL A 74 -16.84 9.69 23.76
N VAL A 75 -16.27 8.63 23.21
CA VAL A 75 -15.52 7.62 23.98
C VAL A 75 -14.10 8.16 24.16
N SER A 76 -13.87 8.78 25.31
CA SER A 76 -12.52 9.06 25.81
C SER A 76 -12.06 7.81 26.55
N ALA A 77 -11.07 7.10 26.00
CA ALA A 77 -10.42 6.01 26.69
C ALA A 77 -9.43 6.60 27.69
N VAL A 78 -9.78 6.48 28.96
CA VAL A 78 -8.99 6.89 30.12
C VAL A 78 -7.86 5.88 30.29
N ALA A 79 -6.61 6.35 30.22
CA ALA A 79 -5.46 5.59 30.65
C ALA A 79 -5.53 5.41 32.17
N SER A 80 -5.68 4.16 32.62
CA SER A 80 -5.41 3.79 34.01
C SER A 80 -3.94 3.44 34.12
N GLU A 81 -3.17 4.32 34.78
CA GLU A 81 -1.84 4.02 35.27
C GLU A 81 -1.96 2.95 36.36
N GLU A 82 -1.44 1.75 36.09
CA GLU A 82 -1.23 0.73 37.11
C GLU A 82 0.22 0.23 37.02
N ASN A 83 0.99 0.62 38.03
CA ASN A 83 2.31 0.13 38.46
C ASN A 83 3.14 -0.68 37.45
N ALA A 84 4.09 0.01 36.82
CA ALA A 84 5.25 -0.61 36.20
C ALA A 84 6.20 -1.20 37.27
N THR A 85 5.88 -2.38 37.78
CA THR A 85 6.93 -3.31 38.21
C THR A 85 7.63 -3.78 36.95
N ALA A 86 8.86 -3.29 36.75
CA ALA A 86 9.79 -3.77 35.76
C ALA A 86 10.11 -5.25 35.99
N SER A 87 9.23 -6.12 35.50
CA SER A 87 9.56 -7.50 35.23
C SER A 87 10.32 -7.54 33.91
N THR A 88 11.64 -7.71 33.99
CA THR A 88 12.45 -8.22 32.89
C THR A 88 11.81 -9.50 32.37
N SER A 89 11.02 -9.41 31.30
CA SER A 89 10.45 -10.58 30.64
C SER A 89 11.55 -11.22 29.79
N SER A 90 12.29 -12.14 30.41
CA SER A 90 12.87 -13.20 29.62
C SER A 90 11.73 -13.96 28.92
N GLY A 91 11.73 -13.98 27.59
CA GLY A 91 11.13 -15.08 26.85
C GLY A 91 9.73 -14.84 26.30
N LEU A 92 9.69 -14.45 25.04
CA LEU A 92 8.92 -15.04 23.92
C LEU A 92 8.87 -14.01 22.79
N ASP A 93 9.01 -14.49 21.56
CA ASP A 93 8.89 -13.65 20.36
C ASP A 93 7.44 -13.43 20.03
N VAL A 94 7.02 -12.16 20.04
CA VAL A 94 5.64 -11.73 19.85
C VAL A 94 5.61 -10.72 18.73
N PHE A 95 4.83 -11.04 17.70
CA PHE A 95 4.40 -10.12 16.67
C PHE A 95 3.00 -9.64 17.03
N LYS A 96 2.80 -8.33 17.08
CA LYS A 96 1.48 -7.72 17.22
C LYS A 96 1.13 -7.03 15.90
N LEU A 97 0.11 -7.57 15.23
CA LEU A 97 -0.25 -7.25 13.85
C LEU A 97 -1.62 -6.56 13.84
N THR A 98 -1.66 -5.29 13.45
CA THR A 98 -2.92 -4.55 13.33
C THR A 98 -3.23 -4.31 11.86
N TYR A 99 -4.30 -4.93 11.36
CA TYR A 99 -4.76 -4.72 9.99
C TYR A 99 -5.58 -3.43 9.90
N LEU A 100 -5.22 -2.53 8.98
CA LEU A 100 -5.88 -1.24 8.81
C LEU A 100 -6.65 -1.13 7.48
N GLU A 101 -7.05 -2.25 6.87
CA GLU A 101 -7.70 -2.34 5.54
C GLU A 101 -6.77 -2.04 4.35
N ALA A 102 -7.21 -2.42 3.14
CA ALA A 102 -6.38 -2.39 1.93
C ALA A 102 -5.07 -3.17 2.13
N ASN A 103 -3.94 -2.60 1.74
CA ASN A 103 -2.61 -3.14 2.02
C ASN A 103 -2.01 -2.62 3.34
N THR A 104 -2.74 -1.80 4.09
CA THR A 104 -2.16 -1.10 5.24
C THR A 104 -2.11 -1.97 6.49
N TRP A 105 -0.91 -2.03 7.10
CA TRP A 105 -0.68 -2.69 8.37
C TRP A 105 0.13 -1.82 9.33
N LEU A 106 -0.05 -2.07 10.61
CA LEU A 106 0.86 -1.65 11.66
C LEU A 106 1.38 -2.90 12.37
N TRP A 107 2.69 -3.10 12.36
CA TRP A 107 3.34 -4.22 13.03
C TRP A 107 4.17 -3.73 14.19
N GLU A 108 4.01 -4.35 15.35
CA GLU A 108 4.90 -4.19 16.49
C GLU A 108 5.68 -5.49 16.66
N VAL A 109 7.01 -5.40 16.54
CA VAL A 109 7.94 -6.51 16.75
C VAL A 109 9.11 -6.00 17.56
N ARG A 110 9.31 -6.57 18.75
CA ARG A 110 10.44 -6.21 19.63
C ARG A 110 10.54 -4.69 19.92
N GLY A 111 9.39 -4.07 20.19
CA GLY A 111 9.31 -2.64 20.47
C GLY A 111 9.59 -1.73 19.25
N LEU A 112 9.76 -2.29 18.05
CA LEU A 112 9.74 -1.55 16.80
C LEU A 112 8.34 -1.53 16.21
N THR A 113 7.87 -0.33 15.88
CA THR A 113 6.61 -0.10 15.20
C THR A 113 6.87 0.17 13.71
N ILE A 114 6.42 -0.75 12.85
CA ILE A 114 6.58 -0.69 11.40
C ILE A 114 5.21 -0.41 10.77
N LEU A 115 5.10 0.72 10.07
CA LEU A 115 3.94 1.06 9.25
C LEU A 115 4.16 0.54 7.84
N VAL A 116 3.20 -0.22 7.31
CA VAL A 116 3.34 -0.90 6.01
C VAL A 116 2.27 -0.41 5.04
N ASP A 117 2.69 -0.02 3.84
CA ASP A 117 1.82 0.36 2.70
C ASP A 117 0.61 1.24 3.10
N PRO A 118 0.83 2.43 3.69
CA PRO A 118 -0.23 3.21 4.30
C PRO A 118 -1.12 3.91 3.27
N ILE A 119 -2.41 3.57 3.30
CA ILE A 119 -3.53 4.30 2.69
C ILE A 119 -4.38 4.85 3.83
N LEU A 120 -4.03 6.04 4.33
CA LEU A 120 -4.65 6.64 5.52
C LEU A 120 -5.31 7.99 5.23
N VAL A 121 -4.98 8.62 4.10
CA VAL A 121 -5.49 9.94 3.72
C VAL A 121 -6.17 9.86 2.36
N GLY A 122 -7.47 10.15 2.34
CA GLY A 122 -8.29 10.13 1.15
C GLY A 122 -8.53 8.73 0.60
N ASN A 123 -9.21 8.67 -0.54
CA ASN A 123 -9.51 7.42 -1.22
C ASN A 123 -8.36 7.00 -2.14
N LEU A 124 -8.26 5.68 -2.35
CA LEU A 124 -7.43 5.08 -3.39
C LEU A 124 -8.12 5.26 -4.74
N ASP A 125 -7.53 6.06 -5.63
CA ASP A 125 -8.11 6.39 -6.93
C ASP A 125 -7.12 6.33 -8.10
N PHE A 126 -5.86 5.97 -7.84
CA PHE A 126 -4.80 5.89 -8.85
C PHE A 126 -4.67 7.18 -9.70
N GLY A 127 -5.03 8.33 -9.12
CA GLY A 127 -5.04 9.63 -9.82
C GLY A 127 -6.18 9.83 -10.83
N ILE A 128 -7.09 8.86 -11.01
CA ILE A 128 -8.20 8.91 -11.97
C ILE A 128 -9.53 8.49 -11.28
N PRO A 129 -10.15 9.36 -10.45
CA PRO A 129 -11.31 9.01 -9.61
C PRO A 129 -12.54 8.48 -10.34
N TRP A 130 -12.75 8.89 -11.60
CA TRP A 130 -13.88 8.39 -12.39
C TRP A 130 -13.67 6.95 -12.87
N LEU A 131 -12.41 6.52 -13.01
CA LEU A 131 -12.03 5.17 -13.43
C LEU A 131 -12.08 4.21 -12.23
N TYR A 132 -11.50 4.62 -11.11
CA TYR A 132 -11.52 3.87 -9.86
C TYR A 132 -11.49 4.84 -8.67
N ASP A 133 -12.31 4.59 -7.67
CA ASP A 133 -12.31 5.34 -6.40
C ASP A 133 -12.77 4.37 -5.30
N ALA A 134 -11.89 4.07 -4.35
CA ALA A 134 -12.12 3.11 -3.28
C ALA A 134 -11.80 3.70 -1.90
N SER A 135 -12.75 3.54 -0.98
CA SER A 135 -12.64 3.98 0.41
C SER A 135 -12.67 2.80 1.36
N LYS A 136 -12.08 2.98 2.55
CA LYS A 136 -12.14 1.99 3.64
C LYS A 136 -13.58 1.72 4.07
N LYS A 137 -13.90 0.48 4.45
CA LYS A 137 -15.24 0.09 4.90
C LYS A 137 -15.44 0.37 6.38
N VAL A 138 -14.42 0.07 7.19
CA VAL A 138 -14.53 0.10 8.66
C VAL A 138 -13.87 1.36 9.24
N LEU A 139 -12.61 1.62 8.88
CA LEU A 139 -11.78 2.70 9.44
C LEU A 139 -11.93 4.03 8.69
N LYS A 140 -13.18 4.41 8.36
CA LYS A 140 -13.48 5.64 7.57
C LYS A 140 -12.99 6.94 8.22
N ASN A 141 -12.88 6.95 9.55
CA ASN A 141 -12.48 8.13 10.32
C ASN A 141 -11.05 8.03 10.88
N PHE A 142 -10.31 6.98 10.53
CA PHE A 142 -8.92 6.85 10.96
C PHE A 142 -8.07 7.93 10.27
N GLN A 143 -7.27 8.65 11.05
CA GLN A 143 -6.44 9.75 10.58
C GLN A 143 -4.98 9.46 10.90
N LEU A 144 -4.06 10.14 10.23
CA LEU A 144 -2.62 10.04 10.52
C LEU A 144 -2.30 10.30 12.00
N SER A 145 -2.98 11.28 12.62
CA SER A 145 -2.84 11.58 14.04
C SER A 145 -3.31 10.47 14.98
N GLY A 146 -3.96 9.43 14.46
CA GLY A 146 -4.34 8.23 15.18
C GLY A 146 -3.27 7.13 15.14
N LEU A 147 -2.16 7.33 14.41
CA LEU A 147 -1.02 6.44 14.45
C LEU A 147 -0.26 6.58 15.78
N PRO A 148 0.28 5.49 16.32
CA PRO A 148 1.31 5.59 17.36
C PRO A 148 2.60 6.13 16.76
N GLU A 149 3.63 6.30 17.61
CA GLU A 149 4.98 6.59 17.11
C GLU A 149 5.45 5.46 16.19
N VAL A 150 5.87 5.82 14.97
CA VAL A 150 6.33 4.87 13.95
C VAL A 150 7.84 4.96 13.83
N ASP A 151 8.52 3.83 13.96
CA ASP A 151 9.98 3.75 13.87
C ASP A 151 10.45 3.54 12.41
N CYS A 152 9.63 2.84 11.61
CA CYS A 152 9.94 2.53 10.22
C CYS A 152 8.69 2.53 9.33
N LEU A 153 8.81 3.08 8.12
CA LEU A 153 7.88 2.87 7.02
C LEU A 153 8.40 1.76 6.10
N LEU A 154 7.57 0.79 5.76
CA LEU A 154 7.86 -0.24 4.76
C LEU A 154 6.92 -0.08 3.57
N ILE A 155 7.48 0.13 2.38
CA ILE A 155 6.75 0.20 1.11
C ILE A 155 7.10 -1.00 0.26
N THR A 156 6.10 -1.82 -0.08
CA THR A 156 6.35 -3.07 -0.80
C THR A 156 6.44 -2.89 -2.30
N GLN A 157 5.55 -2.07 -2.85
CA GLN A 157 5.42 -1.85 -4.29
C GLN A 157 5.33 -0.36 -4.61
N SER A 158 5.64 -0.02 -5.85
CA SER A 158 5.61 1.37 -6.32
C SER A 158 4.21 1.88 -6.70
N LEU A 159 3.22 0.99 -6.79
CA LEU A 159 1.85 1.35 -7.18
C LEU A 159 1.07 2.07 -6.08
N ASP A 160 0.06 2.85 -6.47
CA ASP A 160 -0.71 3.74 -5.58
C ASP A 160 -1.46 3.01 -4.45
N ASP A 161 -1.77 1.72 -4.61
CA ASP A 161 -2.37 0.87 -3.57
C ASP A 161 -1.36 0.40 -2.50
N HIS A 162 -0.09 0.83 -2.63
CA HIS A 162 1.00 0.60 -1.67
C HIS A 162 1.72 1.91 -1.32
N CYS A 163 2.24 2.59 -2.35
CA CYS A 163 3.00 3.83 -2.29
C CYS A 163 2.09 5.06 -2.42
N HIS A 164 1.04 5.14 -1.59
CA HIS A 164 -0.03 6.11 -1.75
C HIS A 164 0.40 7.56 -1.43
N LEU A 165 0.73 8.35 -2.46
CA LEU A 165 1.30 9.69 -2.31
C LEU A 165 0.43 10.68 -1.52
N LYS A 166 -0.91 10.53 -1.53
CA LYS A 166 -1.79 11.38 -0.70
C LYS A 166 -1.59 11.14 0.79
N THR A 167 -1.22 9.91 1.17
CA THR A 167 -0.87 9.56 2.55
C THR A 167 0.59 9.90 2.84
N LEU A 168 1.50 9.59 1.93
CA LEU A 168 2.95 9.75 2.17
C LEU A 168 3.40 11.21 2.29
N LYS A 169 2.80 12.16 1.56
CA LYS A 169 3.14 13.59 1.64
C LYS A 169 2.92 14.20 3.03
N PRO A 170 1.73 14.11 3.64
CA PRO A 170 1.54 14.59 5.00
C PRO A 170 2.31 13.75 6.04
N LEU A 171 2.44 12.43 5.84
CA LEU A 171 3.24 11.57 6.72
C LEU A 171 4.71 12.02 6.77
N SER A 172 5.30 12.38 5.63
CA SER A 172 6.70 12.83 5.61
C SER A 172 6.90 14.22 6.23
N ALA A 173 5.86 15.06 6.25
CA ALA A 173 5.87 16.31 6.98
C ALA A 173 5.74 16.11 8.49
N GLU A 174 4.94 15.12 8.92
CA GLU A 174 4.74 14.76 10.33
C GLU A 174 5.95 14.04 10.93
N PHE A 175 6.60 13.16 10.14
CA PHE A 175 7.77 12.37 10.55
C PHE A 175 8.97 12.58 9.60
N PRO A 176 9.64 13.75 9.63
CA PRO A 176 10.68 14.11 8.66
C PRO A 176 11.95 13.24 8.71
N ASN A 177 12.15 12.52 9.81
CA ASN A 177 13.30 11.63 10.04
C ASN A 177 12.91 10.15 9.99
N LEU A 178 11.69 9.83 9.55
CA LEU A 178 11.21 8.45 9.46
C LEU A 178 12.13 7.64 8.55
N LYS A 179 12.62 6.51 9.05
CA LYS A 179 13.36 5.55 8.24
C LYS A 179 12.37 4.87 7.29
N VAL A 180 12.72 4.81 6.01
CA VAL A 180 11.89 4.16 4.99
C VAL A 180 12.65 3.01 4.38
N ILE A 181 12.01 1.86 4.25
CA ILE A 181 12.51 0.70 3.51
C ILE A 181 11.57 0.45 2.35
N SER A 182 12.11 0.28 1.14
CA SER A 182 11.27 0.17 -0.05
C SER A 182 11.90 -0.64 -1.18
N THR A 183 11.05 -1.07 -2.12
CA THR A 183 11.45 -1.46 -3.48
C THR A 183 12.16 -0.29 -4.21
N PRO A 184 13.22 -0.55 -5.01
CA PRO A 184 13.85 0.45 -5.87
C PRO A 184 12.90 1.10 -6.88
N ASN A 185 11.79 0.43 -7.24
CA ASN A 185 10.80 0.98 -8.19
C ASN A 185 10.11 2.24 -7.65
N ALA A 186 9.99 2.39 -6.32
CA ALA A 186 9.35 3.55 -5.70
C ALA A 186 10.28 4.77 -5.57
N LYS A 187 11.54 4.67 -6.02
CA LYS A 187 12.57 5.68 -5.75
C LYS A 187 12.20 7.10 -6.18
N ALA A 188 11.69 7.25 -7.40
CA ALA A 188 11.31 8.56 -7.94
C ALA A 188 10.18 9.25 -7.14
N MET A 189 9.36 8.46 -6.45
CA MET A 189 8.23 8.94 -5.64
C MET A 189 8.63 9.23 -4.20
N LEU A 190 9.55 8.44 -3.63
CA LEU A 190 9.96 8.54 -2.23
C LEU A 190 11.11 9.53 -2.00
N ASP A 191 12.08 9.63 -2.91
CA ASP A 191 13.23 10.55 -2.78
C ASP A 191 12.82 12.02 -2.53
N PRO A 192 11.74 12.56 -3.14
CA PRO A 192 11.29 13.93 -2.85
C PRO A 192 10.61 14.10 -1.48
N LEU A 193 10.21 13.01 -0.82
CA LEU A 193 9.41 13.04 0.41
C LEU A 193 10.23 12.73 1.66
N PHE A 194 11.17 11.80 1.58
CA PHE A 194 11.90 11.26 2.73
C PHE A 194 13.41 11.37 2.56
N ASN A 195 14.11 11.71 3.65
CA ASN A 195 15.56 11.90 3.65
C ASN A 195 16.35 10.61 3.93
N SER A 196 15.71 9.59 4.50
CA SER A 196 16.33 8.33 4.91
C SER A 196 15.57 7.15 4.29
N VAL A 197 15.97 6.76 3.08
CA VAL A 197 15.34 5.65 2.35
C VAL A 197 16.37 4.57 1.99
N SER A 198 16.12 3.35 2.44
CA SER A 198 16.86 2.15 2.07
C SER A 198 16.08 1.39 1.00
N TYR A 199 16.61 1.39 -0.23
CA TYR A 199 16.04 0.64 -1.34
C TYR A 199 16.68 -0.75 -1.41
N LEU A 200 15.86 -1.80 -1.32
CA LEU A 200 16.33 -3.20 -1.27
C LEU A 200 15.93 -3.94 -2.55
N GLU A 201 16.91 -4.41 -3.30
CA GLU A 201 16.71 -5.41 -4.35
C GLU A 201 16.43 -6.80 -3.71
N PRO A 202 15.73 -7.72 -4.40
CA PRO A 202 15.52 -9.08 -3.91
C PRO A 202 16.80 -9.76 -3.40
N GLY A 203 16.75 -10.34 -2.21
CA GLY A 203 17.89 -10.94 -1.52
C GLY A 203 18.71 -10.00 -0.65
N GLN A 204 18.56 -8.68 -0.82
CA GLN A 204 19.15 -7.69 0.09
C GLN A 204 18.33 -7.57 1.37
N PHE A 205 18.99 -7.11 2.42
CA PHE A 205 18.35 -6.87 3.71
C PHE A 205 18.93 -5.61 4.38
N THR A 206 18.19 -5.09 5.33
CA THR A 206 18.65 -4.11 6.30
C THR A 206 18.25 -4.54 7.69
N GLU A 207 18.93 -4.01 8.69
CA GLU A 207 18.64 -4.24 10.10
C GLU A 207 18.23 -2.92 10.76
N ILE A 208 17.27 -2.98 11.66
CA ILE A 208 16.81 -1.86 12.48
C ILE A 208 16.97 -2.25 13.94
N GLU A 209 17.67 -1.41 14.69
CA GLU A 209 17.75 -1.52 16.14
C GLU A 209 16.47 -0.97 16.77
N GLY A 210 15.84 -1.78 17.61
CA GLY A 210 14.71 -1.42 18.46
C GLY A 210 15.13 -0.72 19.74
N ARG A 211 14.14 -0.15 20.44
CA ARG A 211 14.33 0.70 21.62
C ARG A 211 15.00 -0.03 22.79
N GLU A 212 14.89 -1.36 22.82
CA GLU A 212 15.44 -2.23 23.87
C GLU A 212 16.72 -2.95 23.42
N GLY A 213 17.36 -2.50 22.33
CA GLY A 213 18.59 -3.08 21.80
C GLY A 213 18.40 -4.37 20.98
N SER A 214 17.16 -4.80 20.79
CA SER A 214 16.78 -5.89 19.87
C SER A 214 16.96 -5.48 18.42
N THR A 215 17.30 -6.43 17.54
CA THR A 215 17.50 -6.16 16.11
C THR A 215 16.46 -6.87 15.26
N VAL A 216 15.78 -6.12 14.40
CA VAL A 216 14.86 -6.66 13.39
C VAL A 216 15.51 -6.57 12.03
N ARG A 217 15.66 -7.71 11.37
CA ARG A 217 16.11 -7.83 9.99
C ARG A 217 14.92 -7.82 9.04
N ILE A 218 14.99 -6.97 8.02
CA ILE A 218 14.00 -6.87 6.94
C ILE A 218 14.71 -7.22 5.63
N ARG A 219 14.30 -8.33 5.01
CA ARG A 219 14.89 -8.87 3.78
C ARG A 219 13.87 -8.82 2.65
N ALA A 220 14.24 -8.22 1.54
CA ALA A 220 13.39 -8.17 0.35
C ALA A 220 13.38 -9.52 -0.37
N THR A 221 12.20 -9.92 -0.83
CA THR A 221 11.98 -11.09 -1.69
C THR A 221 11.40 -10.63 -3.03
N PRO A 222 11.63 -11.37 -4.12
CA PRO A 222 11.06 -11.03 -5.41
C PRO A 222 9.54 -11.29 -5.43
N GLY A 223 8.77 -10.24 -5.73
CA GLY A 223 7.35 -10.27 -6.01
C GLY A 223 7.04 -10.16 -7.51
N PRO A 224 5.88 -9.61 -7.91
CA PRO A 224 5.48 -9.57 -9.31
C PRO A 224 6.22 -8.50 -10.13
N VAL A 225 6.40 -8.75 -11.43
CA VAL A 225 6.88 -7.75 -12.40
C VAL A 225 5.68 -6.98 -12.96
N LEU A 226 5.37 -5.81 -12.38
CA LEU A 226 4.18 -5.01 -12.70
C LEU A 226 4.38 -3.98 -13.83
N GLY A 227 5.29 -4.29 -14.74
CA GLY A 227 5.47 -3.52 -15.98
C GLY A 227 6.09 -4.38 -17.09
N PRO A 228 6.82 -3.78 -18.04
CA PRO A 228 7.52 -4.56 -19.06
C PRO A 228 8.36 -5.69 -18.44
N PRO A 229 8.55 -6.84 -19.13
CA PRO A 229 9.21 -8.01 -18.55
C PRO A 229 10.68 -7.80 -18.15
N TRP A 230 11.29 -6.68 -18.56
CA TRP A 230 12.64 -6.27 -18.17
C TRP A 230 12.65 -5.29 -16.98
N GLN A 231 11.49 -4.89 -16.46
CA GLN A 231 11.39 -4.11 -15.23
C GLN A 231 11.77 -4.98 -14.04
N ARG A 232 12.31 -4.34 -12.99
CA ARG A 232 12.57 -5.00 -11.71
C ARG A 232 11.25 -5.54 -11.13
N PRO A 233 11.26 -6.70 -10.47
CA PRO A 233 10.11 -7.12 -9.68
C PRO A 233 9.83 -6.10 -8.57
N GLU A 234 8.59 -6.06 -8.11
CA GLU A 234 8.27 -5.47 -6.80
C GLU A 234 8.69 -6.42 -5.67
N ASN A 235 8.53 -6.03 -4.42
CA ASN A 235 9.02 -6.81 -3.28
C ASN A 235 7.90 -7.44 -2.45
N GLY A 236 8.15 -8.66 -1.99
CA GLY A 236 7.67 -9.16 -0.70
C GLY A 236 8.75 -8.95 0.36
N TYR A 237 8.46 -9.24 1.64
CA TYR A 237 9.45 -9.10 2.71
C TYR A 237 9.39 -10.22 3.74
N LEU A 238 10.58 -10.68 4.15
CA LEU A 238 10.80 -11.43 5.38
C LEU A 238 11.21 -10.46 6.49
N VAL A 239 10.55 -10.56 7.64
CA VAL A 239 10.81 -9.78 8.85
C VAL A 239 11.15 -10.75 9.97
N THR A 240 12.38 -10.69 10.46
CA THR A 240 12.91 -11.61 11.47
C THR A 240 13.48 -10.82 12.64
N SER A 241 13.07 -11.13 13.87
CA SER A 241 13.81 -10.71 15.05
C SER A 241 15.04 -11.62 15.20
N LEU A 242 16.25 -11.05 15.29
CA LEU A 242 17.49 -11.84 15.37
C LEU A 242 17.65 -12.56 16.72
N GLU A 243 17.03 -12.02 17.76
CA GLU A 243 16.93 -12.63 19.09
C GLU A 243 15.68 -13.51 19.22
N GLY A 244 14.81 -13.45 18.22
CA GLY A 244 13.50 -14.09 18.17
C GLY A 244 13.52 -15.49 17.58
N GLN A 245 12.35 -16.11 17.62
CA GLN A 245 12.12 -17.45 17.05
C GLN A 245 11.11 -17.42 15.90
N LEU A 246 10.48 -16.26 15.65
CA LEU A 246 9.47 -16.13 14.61
C LEU A 246 10.02 -15.32 13.44
N THR A 247 9.72 -15.78 12.23
CA THR A 247 9.87 -15.01 11.01
C THR A 247 8.50 -14.76 10.38
N LEU A 248 8.23 -13.51 10.03
CA LEU A 248 7.05 -13.09 9.29
C LEU A 248 7.41 -12.94 7.81
N TYR A 249 6.59 -13.51 6.93
CA TYR A 249 6.60 -13.23 5.50
C TYR A 249 5.36 -12.43 5.11
N TYR A 250 5.57 -11.29 4.45
CA TYR A 250 4.51 -10.47 3.87
C TYR A 250 4.58 -10.51 2.35
N GLU A 251 3.49 -10.97 1.74
CA GLU A 251 3.30 -10.99 0.31
C GLU A 251 1.94 -10.36 -0.04
N PRO A 252 1.93 -9.09 -0.47
CA PRO A 252 0.69 -8.32 -0.61
C PRO A 252 -0.25 -8.79 -1.71
N HIS A 253 0.22 -9.54 -2.72
CA HIS A 253 -0.59 -9.95 -3.87
C HIS A 253 -0.63 -11.46 -4.09
N CYS A 254 -0.08 -12.24 -3.16
CA CYS A 254 0.14 -13.68 -3.28
C CYS A 254 0.93 -14.04 -4.57
N ALA A 255 1.82 -13.16 -5.02
CA ALA A 255 2.61 -13.31 -6.24
C ALA A 255 4.10 -13.30 -5.91
N TYR A 256 4.72 -14.47 -5.86
CA TYR A 256 6.08 -14.67 -5.34
C TYR A 256 6.91 -15.56 -6.26
N GLU A 257 8.25 -15.47 -6.16
CA GLU A 257 9.15 -16.38 -6.86
C GLU A 257 9.41 -17.65 -6.01
N GLU A 258 8.90 -18.78 -6.48
CA GLU A 258 9.02 -20.07 -5.77
C GLU A 258 10.48 -20.49 -5.55
N GLU A 259 11.35 -20.30 -6.55
CA GLU A 259 12.74 -20.74 -6.47
C GLU A 259 13.55 -19.97 -5.42
N PHE A 260 13.22 -18.69 -5.24
CA PHE A 260 13.76 -17.88 -4.17
C PHE A 260 13.26 -18.39 -2.81
N LEU A 261 11.93 -18.53 -2.65
CA LEU A 261 11.33 -18.88 -1.36
C LEU A 261 11.54 -20.34 -0.92
N MET A 262 11.87 -21.27 -1.83
CA MET A 262 12.24 -22.66 -1.48
C MET A 262 13.42 -22.75 -0.49
N LYS A 263 14.22 -21.69 -0.37
CA LYS A 263 15.39 -21.62 0.51
C LYS A 263 15.12 -20.84 1.80
N GLU A 264 13.90 -20.32 1.95
CA GLU A 264 13.49 -19.46 3.05
C GLU A 264 12.45 -20.19 3.91
N GLN A 265 12.23 -19.70 5.13
CA GLN A 265 11.20 -20.20 6.04
C GLN A 265 10.50 -19.03 6.72
N ALA A 266 9.21 -19.17 6.99
CA ALA A 266 8.46 -18.17 7.75
C ALA A 266 7.37 -18.84 8.58
N ASP A 267 7.31 -18.51 9.86
CA ASP A 267 6.30 -19.00 10.79
C ASP A 267 4.95 -18.32 10.55
N ILE A 268 4.97 -17.02 10.23
CA ILE A 268 3.79 -16.21 9.98
C ILE A 268 3.78 -15.80 8.52
N VAL A 269 2.69 -16.08 7.80
CA VAL A 269 2.49 -15.62 6.41
C VAL A 269 1.29 -14.70 6.36
N ILE A 270 1.52 -13.42 6.05
CA ILE A 270 0.47 -12.45 5.73
C ILE A 270 0.33 -12.39 4.21
N THR A 271 -0.84 -12.77 3.69
CA THR A 271 -1.11 -12.78 2.25
C THR A 271 -2.62 -12.74 1.95
N PRO A 272 -3.06 -12.23 0.78
CA PRO A 272 -4.44 -12.39 0.35
C PRO A 272 -4.81 -13.86 0.15
N VAL A 273 -6.04 -14.20 0.51
CA VAL A 273 -6.58 -15.56 0.29
C VAL A 273 -7.75 -15.58 -0.68
N ILE A 274 -8.27 -14.42 -1.08
CA ILE A 274 -9.37 -14.28 -2.04
C ILE A 274 -8.81 -13.61 -3.30
N LYS A 275 -9.05 -14.22 -4.46
CA LYS A 275 -8.56 -13.72 -5.74
C LYS A 275 -9.31 -12.46 -6.16
N GLN A 276 -8.60 -11.51 -6.75
CA GLN A 276 -9.17 -10.36 -7.46
C GLN A 276 -8.80 -10.45 -8.93
N LEU A 277 -9.79 -10.39 -9.81
CA LEU A 277 -9.65 -10.66 -11.24
C LEU A 277 -10.17 -9.48 -12.05
N LEU A 278 -9.47 -9.16 -13.12
CA LEU A 278 -9.99 -8.45 -14.27
C LEU A 278 -10.23 -9.44 -15.42
N PRO A 279 -11.00 -9.07 -16.45
CA PRO A 279 -11.10 -9.88 -17.65
C PRO A 279 -9.70 -10.23 -18.21
N ASN A 280 -9.37 -11.53 -18.21
CA ASN A 280 -8.09 -12.10 -18.66
C ASN A 280 -6.84 -11.74 -17.83
N PHE A 281 -6.99 -11.19 -16.62
CA PHE A 281 -5.85 -10.82 -15.79
C PHE A 281 -6.12 -11.04 -14.30
N THR A 282 -5.19 -11.66 -13.59
CA THR A 282 -5.25 -11.80 -12.13
C THR A 282 -4.54 -10.61 -11.50
N LEU A 283 -5.29 -9.79 -10.75
CA LEU A 283 -4.73 -8.67 -10.00
C LEU A 283 -4.11 -9.15 -8.69
N VAL A 284 -4.86 -9.98 -7.96
CA VAL A 284 -4.46 -10.52 -6.65
C VAL A 284 -4.69 -12.02 -6.70
N PHE A 285 -3.66 -12.81 -6.41
CA PHE A 285 -3.76 -14.26 -6.29
C PHE A 285 -4.33 -14.64 -4.91
N GLY A 286 -4.61 -15.92 -4.69
CA GLY A 286 -5.19 -16.38 -3.43
C GLY A 286 -5.58 -17.85 -3.51
N GLN A 287 -6.41 -18.31 -2.57
CA GLN A 287 -6.91 -19.69 -2.52
C GLN A 287 -5.76 -20.71 -2.60
N GLU A 288 -5.66 -21.46 -3.70
CA GLU A 288 -4.64 -22.48 -3.90
C GLU A 288 -3.21 -21.90 -3.89
N ASP A 289 -3.04 -20.67 -4.41
CA ASP A 289 -1.75 -19.99 -4.48
C ASP A 289 -1.22 -19.65 -3.07
N ALA A 290 -2.15 -19.27 -2.16
CA ALA A 290 -1.84 -18.96 -0.76
C ALA A 290 -1.53 -20.23 0.04
N ILE A 291 -2.19 -21.35 -0.26
CA ILE A 291 -1.87 -22.66 0.33
C ILE A 291 -0.48 -23.10 -0.11
N LYS A 292 -0.18 -22.96 -1.40
CA LYS A 292 1.15 -23.27 -1.94
C LYS A 292 2.23 -22.44 -1.25
N LEU A 293 1.98 -21.14 -1.05
CA LEU A 293 2.89 -20.25 -0.33
C LEU A 293 3.11 -20.71 1.11
N ALA A 294 2.03 -20.99 1.84
CA ALA A 294 2.09 -21.45 3.22
C ALA A 294 2.86 -22.78 3.35
N LYS A 295 2.66 -23.72 2.42
CA LYS A 295 3.41 -24.98 2.37
C LYS A 295 4.89 -24.76 2.06
N LEU A 296 5.19 -23.89 1.10
CA LEU A 296 6.55 -23.57 0.68
C LEU A 296 7.38 -23.01 1.82
N LEU A 297 6.80 -22.13 2.64
CA LEU A 297 7.48 -21.48 3.76
C LEU A 297 7.36 -22.23 5.10
N HIS A 298 6.69 -23.39 5.11
CA HIS A 298 6.39 -24.16 6.33
C HIS A 298 5.65 -23.34 7.39
N ALA A 299 4.67 -22.54 6.95
CA ALA A 299 3.94 -21.61 7.80
C ALA A 299 3.22 -22.32 8.96
N LYS A 300 3.34 -21.75 10.17
CA LYS A 300 2.57 -22.14 11.35
C LYS A 300 1.29 -21.33 11.49
N PHE A 301 1.36 -20.06 11.06
CA PHE A 301 0.24 -19.13 11.07
C PHE A 301 0.08 -18.53 9.68
N VAL A 302 -1.13 -18.60 9.14
CA VAL A 302 -1.52 -17.81 7.97
C VAL A 302 -2.47 -16.74 8.46
N VAL A 303 -2.13 -15.48 8.19
CA VAL A 303 -2.90 -14.30 8.56
C VAL A 303 -3.49 -13.71 7.28
N PRO A 304 -4.74 -14.04 6.93
CA PRO A 304 -5.33 -13.57 5.68
C PRO A 304 -5.54 -12.07 5.69
N MET A 305 -5.30 -11.42 4.54
CA MET A 305 -5.66 -10.03 4.33
C MET A 305 -6.73 -9.88 3.25
N LYS A 306 -7.54 -8.82 3.36
CA LYS A 306 -8.64 -8.52 2.43
C LYS A 306 -8.40 -7.19 1.73
N ASN A 307 -7.28 -7.10 1.01
CA ASN A 307 -6.85 -5.83 0.41
C ASN A 307 -7.80 -5.25 -0.66
N GLY A 308 -8.55 -6.11 -1.35
CA GLY A 308 -9.61 -5.69 -2.27
C GLY A 308 -10.96 -5.36 -1.61
N ASP A 309 -11.12 -5.57 -0.30
CA ASP A 309 -12.41 -5.39 0.40
C ASP A 309 -12.66 -3.92 0.79
N LEU A 310 -12.83 -3.09 -0.24
CA LEU A 310 -13.06 -1.64 -0.12
C LEU A 310 -14.43 -1.25 -0.68
N ASP A 311 -14.97 -0.14 -0.18
CA ASP A 311 -16.14 0.51 -0.77
C ASP A 311 -15.69 1.22 -2.06
N SER A 312 -15.75 0.50 -3.18
CA SER A 312 -15.23 0.95 -4.49
C SER A 312 -16.33 1.30 -5.49
N LYS A 313 -16.03 2.27 -6.36
CA LYS A 313 -16.89 2.71 -7.48
C LYS A 313 -16.02 3.08 -8.68
N GLY A 314 -16.68 3.32 -9.82
CA GLY A 314 -16.02 3.66 -11.09
C GLY A 314 -16.07 2.49 -12.08
N LEU A 315 -15.59 2.75 -13.30
CA LEU A 315 -15.62 1.78 -14.38
C LEU A 315 -14.81 0.51 -14.06
N LEU A 316 -13.61 0.67 -13.50
CA LEU A 316 -12.75 -0.46 -13.15
C LEU A 316 -13.38 -1.31 -12.02
N ALA A 317 -13.96 -0.68 -11.00
CA ALA A 317 -14.63 -1.39 -9.91
C ALA A 317 -15.77 -2.28 -10.42
N SER A 318 -16.47 -1.86 -11.48
CA SER A 318 -17.58 -2.63 -12.06
C SER A 318 -17.17 -3.91 -12.79
N ILE A 319 -15.89 -4.04 -13.18
CA ILE A 319 -15.37 -5.20 -13.91
C ILE A 319 -14.45 -6.09 -13.08
N ILE A 320 -14.09 -5.66 -11.86
CA ILE A 320 -13.34 -6.49 -10.91
C ILE A 320 -14.25 -7.59 -10.38
N GLN A 321 -13.77 -8.83 -10.42
CA GLN A 321 -14.45 -10.00 -9.90
C GLN A 321 -13.65 -10.61 -8.75
N THR A 322 -14.35 -11.12 -7.74
CA THR A 322 -13.75 -11.84 -6.63
C THR A 322 -13.95 -13.34 -6.80
N GLN A 323 -12.93 -14.15 -6.54
CA GLN A 323 -13.05 -15.61 -6.59
C GLN A 323 -12.50 -16.27 -5.32
N GLY A 324 -13.28 -17.21 -4.79
CA GLY A 324 -13.02 -17.91 -3.53
C GLY A 324 -13.63 -17.21 -2.32
N THR A 325 -13.70 -17.91 -1.20
CA THR A 325 -14.17 -17.37 0.08
C THR A 325 -13.18 -17.70 1.20
N MET A 326 -13.40 -17.12 2.38
CA MET A 326 -12.62 -17.47 3.57
C MET A 326 -12.89 -18.91 4.00
N GLU A 327 -14.14 -19.34 3.91
CA GLU A 327 -14.58 -20.68 4.29
C GLU A 327 -13.95 -21.74 3.38
N SER A 328 -13.94 -21.52 2.06
CA SER A 328 -13.27 -22.44 1.12
C SER A 328 -11.78 -22.50 1.40
N PHE A 329 -11.13 -21.36 1.68
CA PHE A 329 -9.72 -21.31 2.02
C PHE A 329 -9.42 -22.11 3.30
N LYS A 330 -10.18 -21.89 4.38
CA LYS A 330 -10.04 -22.63 5.65
C LYS A 330 -10.23 -24.14 5.46
N GLU A 331 -11.21 -24.55 4.66
CA GLU A 331 -11.41 -25.96 4.34
C GLU A 331 -10.19 -26.55 3.65
N MET A 332 -9.68 -25.88 2.60
CA MET A 332 -8.54 -26.39 1.84
C MET A 332 -7.25 -26.44 2.66
N ILE A 333 -6.91 -25.39 3.41
CA ILE A 333 -5.68 -25.36 4.22
C ILE A 333 -5.73 -26.38 5.36
N SER A 334 -6.91 -26.64 5.95
CA SER A 334 -7.05 -27.68 6.99
C SER A 334 -6.72 -29.09 6.46
N LYS A 335 -6.91 -29.33 5.15
CA LYS A 335 -6.57 -30.59 4.49
C LYS A 335 -5.11 -30.64 4.06
N GLU A 336 -4.60 -29.55 3.49
CA GLU A 336 -3.27 -29.48 2.86
C GLU A 336 -2.13 -29.18 3.84
N LEU A 337 -2.42 -28.49 4.95
CA LEU A 337 -1.46 -28.10 5.97
C LEU A 337 -2.14 -28.10 7.37
N PRO A 338 -2.52 -29.27 7.90
CA PRO A 338 -3.34 -29.38 9.13
C PRO A 338 -2.68 -28.81 10.40
N GLY A 339 -1.35 -28.60 10.38
CA GLY A 339 -0.62 -27.97 11.48
C GLY A 339 -0.63 -26.43 11.45
N ALA A 340 -1.06 -25.82 10.34
CA ALA A 340 -1.13 -24.38 10.22
C ALA A 340 -2.44 -23.84 10.77
N GLN A 341 -2.36 -22.74 11.50
CA GLN A 341 -3.51 -22.01 12.03
C GLN A 341 -3.84 -20.83 11.12
N VAL A 342 -5.11 -20.72 10.70
CA VAL A 342 -5.60 -19.51 10.03
C VAL A 342 -6.07 -18.53 11.10
N VAL A 343 -5.43 -17.38 11.18
CA VAL A 343 -5.71 -16.36 12.20
C VAL A 343 -6.21 -15.10 11.51
N GLU A 344 -7.52 -14.88 11.54
CA GLU A 344 -8.13 -13.74 10.87
C GLU A 344 -7.97 -12.45 11.70
N PRO A 345 -7.37 -11.39 11.13
CA PRO A 345 -7.28 -10.12 11.82
C PRO A 345 -8.65 -9.44 11.89
N VAL A 346 -8.95 -8.83 13.05
CA VAL A 346 -10.06 -7.89 13.16
C VAL A 346 -9.53 -6.50 12.84
N VAL A 347 -10.19 -5.80 11.91
CA VAL A 347 -9.75 -4.48 11.45
C VAL A 347 -9.59 -3.52 12.64
N GLY A 348 -8.42 -2.88 12.73
CA GLY A 348 -8.07 -1.90 13.77
C GLY A 348 -7.81 -2.50 15.16
N VAL A 349 -7.89 -3.83 15.31
CA VAL A 349 -7.62 -4.51 16.59
C VAL A 349 -6.29 -5.26 16.47
N PRO A 350 -5.36 -5.08 17.42
CA PRO A 350 -4.09 -5.80 17.38
C PRO A 350 -4.29 -7.31 17.55
N LEU A 351 -3.67 -8.08 16.66
CA LEU A 351 -3.57 -9.53 16.73
C LEU A 351 -2.18 -9.93 17.22
N GLU A 352 -2.09 -10.59 18.37
CA GLU A 352 -0.82 -11.09 18.90
C GLU A 352 -0.55 -12.52 18.45
N ILE A 353 0.64 -12.75 17.92
CA ILE A 353 1.17 -14.07 17.56
C ILE A 353 2.48 -14.26 18.30
N ALA A 354 2.50 -15.23 19.21
CA ALA A 354 3.66 -15.57 20.02
C ALA A 354 4.24 -16.91 19.58
N ALA A 355 5.56 -17.07 19.78
CA ALA A 355 6.19 -18.37 19.62
C ALA A 355 5.52 -19.41 20.54
N PRO A 356 5.34 -20.67 20.11
CA PRO A 356 4.81 -21.70 20.99
C PRO A 356 5.70 -21.82 22.22
N SER A 357 5.11 -21.76 23.41
CA SER A 357 5.84 -22.06 24.64
C SER A 357 6.37 -23.49 24.56
N THR A 358 7.68 -23.68 24.51
CA THR A 358 8.29 -25.01 24.66
C THR A 358 8.00 -25.50 26.06
N SER A 359 6.96 -26.33 26.20
CA SER A 359 6.79 -27.17 27.38
C SER A 359 7.97 -28.15 27.41
N GLN A 360 8.88 -27.95 28.36
CA GLN A 360 9.98 -28.86 28.67
C GLN A 360 9.47 -30.21 29.19
#